data_AF-A0AB34KMR2-F1
#
_entry.id   AF-A0AB34KMR2-F1
#
_cell.length_a   1.000
_cell.length_b   1.000
_cell.length_c   1.000
_cell.angle_alpha   90.00
_cell.angle_beta   90.00
_cell.angle_gamma   90.00
#
_symmetry.space_group_name_H-M   'P 1'
#
loop_
_entity.id
_entity.type
_entity.pdbx_description
1 polymer ?
#
loop_
_entity_poly.entity_id
_entity_poly.type
_entity_poly.pdbx_seq_one_letter_code
_entity_poly.pdbx_strand_id
1 'polypeptide(L)'
;MPTVLDPGTVRLSNADVLNWIAQKKTQHAADAAADKAAGRKKTFPPDNYQRALRKHERELSARKYPYSDNPGAYEGDNRIKSVAVFTELLDERLLGPVEEKYKARIEAGEDKGVVEKELEKEHDAKGLSEAELLQIYNLAPQCVEILQNIVVDWEERFSAEEMEVVVQVITEVFRCGEKLPEIENTGR
;
A
#
# COMPACT_ATOMS: atom_id res chain seq x y z
N MET A 1 -9.04 34.26 10.69
CA MET A 1 -9.05 32.91 10.09
C MET A 1 -7.60 32.54 9.82
N PRO A 2 -7.08 31.41 10.34
CA PRO A 2 -5.73 30.99 10.00
C PRO A 2 -5.63 30.72 8.49
N THR A 3 -4.54 31.14 7.87
CA THR A 3 -4.26 30.87 6.45
C THR A 3 -3.68 29.46 6.33
N VAL A 4 -4.33 28.60 5.55
CA VAL A 4 -3.81 27.27 5.22
C VAL A 4 -2.78 27.44 4.11
N LEU A 5 -1.53 27.03 4.36
CA LEU A 5 -0.43 27.16 3.41
C LEU A 5 -0.38 26.00 2.40
N ASP A 6 -0.71 24.80 2.85
CA ASP A 6 -0.87 23.59 2.03
C ASP A 6 -2.04 22.80 2.63
N PRO A 7 -3.09 22.48 1.84
CA PRO A 7 -4.24 21.71 2.33
C PRO A 7 -3.94 20.21 2.53
N GLY A 8 -2.75 19.70 2.15
CA GLY A 8 -2.33 18.32 2.34
C GLY A 8 -2.02 17.60 1.03
N THR A 9 -0.91 17.97 0.39
CA THR A 9 -0.42 17.31 -0.83
C THR A 9 0.16 15.91 -0.60
N VAL A 10 0.65 15.61 0.61
CA VAL A 10 1.23 14.30 0.95
C VAL A 10 0.15 13.37 1.52
N ARG A 11 -0.01 12.21 0.88
CA ARG A 11 -0.89 11.14 1.38
C ARG A 11 -0.09 10.23 2.32
N LEU A 12 -0.65 9.97 3.49
CA LEU A 12 -0.08 9.03 4.48
C LEU A 12 -0.95 7.78 4.52
N SER A 13 -0.32 6.61 4.49
CA SER A 13 -1.02 5.37 4.77
C SER A 13 -1.35 5.27 6.27
N ASN A 14 -2.30 4.39 6.59
CA ASN A 14 -2.60 4.04 7.97
C ASN A 14 -1.37 3.45 8.69
N ALA A 15 -0.54 2.68 7.97
CA ALA A 15 0.70 2.14 8.51
C ALA A 15 1.71 3.25 8.84
N ASP A 16 1.83 4.29 8.00
CA ASP A 16 2.68 5.44 8.25
C ASP A 16 2.23 6.22 9.49
N VAL A 17 0.92 6.44 9.61
CA VAL A 17 0.33 7.10 10.78
C VAL A 17 0.58 6.29 12.05
N LEU A 18 0.39 4.97 12.01
CA LEU A 18 0.63 4.09 13.16
C LEU A 18 2.11 4.12 13.59
N ASN A 19 3.04 4.03 12.63
CA ASN A 19 4.47 4.14 12.88
C ASN A 19 4.83 5.52 13.47
N TRP A 20 4.28 6.60 12.93
CA TRP A 20 4.50 7.95 13.47
C TRP A 20 4.00 8.09 14.91
N ILE A 21 2.82 7.52 15.23
CA ILE A 21 2.30 7.51 16.61
C ILE A 21 3.27 6.77 17.54
N ALA A 22 3.79 5.61 17.13
CA ALA A 22 4.76 4.85 17.92
C ALA A 22 6.06 5.63 18.16
N GLN A 23 6.59 6.29 17.13
CA GLN A 23 7.76 7.16 17.25
C GLN A 23 7.49 8.33 18.20
N LYS A 24 6.33 8.98 18.12
CA LYS A 24 5.97 10.08 19.03
C LYS A 24 5.85 9.64 20.48
N LYS A 25 5.27 8.47 20.74
CA LYS A 25 5.21 7.92 22.11
C LYS A 25 6.61 7.65 22.66
N THR A 26 7.51 7.14 21.82
CA THR A 26 8.92 6.93 22.18
C THR A 26 9.62 8.25 22.49
N GLN A 27 9.41 9.27 21.65
CA GLN A 27 9.94 10.62 21.88
C GLN A 27 9.44 11.19 23.22
N HIS A 28 8.14 11.15 23.51
CA HIS A 28 7.61 11.66 24.78
C HIS A 28 8.17 10.92 26.00
N ALA A 29 8.43 9.62 25.89
CA ALA A 29 9.04 8.85 26.96
C ALA A 29 10.50 9.27 27.19
N ALA A 30 11.26 9.49 26.10
CA ALA A 30 12.64 9.99 26.16
C ALA A 30 12.71 11.40 26.76
N ASP A 31 11.83 12.32 26.32
CA ASP A 31 11.76 13.68 26.84
C ASP A 31 11.43 13.68 28.34
N ALA A 32 10.46 12.86 28.77
CA ALA A 32 10.12 12.73 30.18
C ALA A 32 11.26 12.14 31.02
N ALA A 33 12.05 11.22 30.46
CA ALA A 33 13.24 10.67 31.12
C ALA A 33 14.35 11.73 31.24
N ALA A 34 14.56 12.53 30.19
CA ALA A 34 15.53 13.62 30.17
C ALA A 34 15.18 14.74 31.17
N ASP A 35 13.90 15.16 31.22
CA ASP A 35 13.41 16.13 32.19
C ASP A 35 13.63 15.64 33.63
N LYS A 36 13.33 14.36 33.89
CA LYS A 36 13.58 13.74 35.20
C LYS A 36 15.07 13.74 35.56
N ALA A 37 15.94 13.39 34.62
CA ALA A 37 17.39 13.40 34.83
C ALA A 37 17.93 14.82 35.09
N ALA A 38 17.34 15.84 34.47
CA ALA A 38 17.68 17.25 34.65
C ALA A 38 17.01 17.90 35.89
N GLY A 39 16.25 17.13 36.69
CA GLY A 39 15.51 17.67 37.84
C GLY A 39 14.38 18.64 37.47
N ARG A 40 13.95 18.64 36.19
CA ARG A 40 12.87 19.49 35.70
C ARG A 40 11.52 18.88 36.01
N LYS A 41 10.50 19.75 36.13
CA LYS A 41 9.12 19.30 36.29
C LYS A 41 8.68 18.61 35.01
N LYS A 42 8.06 17.43 35.14
CA LYS A 42 7.57 16.65 34.00
C LYS A 42 6.61 17.47 33.15
N THR A 43 6.97 17.68 31.89
CA THR A 43 6.08 18.29 30.90
C THR A 43 5.14 17.21 30.35
N PHE A 44 3.84 17.43 30.41
CA PHE A 44 2.86 16.52 29.83
C PHE A 44 2.36 17.08 28.51
N PRO A 45 2.27 16.27 27.44
CA PRO A 45 1.58 16.68 26.22
C PRO A 45 0.11 17.04 26.53
N PRO A 46 -0.52 17.95 25.78
CA PRO A 46 -1.93 18.32 25.99
C PRO A 46 -2.89 17.11 25.97
N ASP A 47 -3.92 17.13 26.82
CA ASP A 47 -4.85 16.00 26.97
C ASP A 47 -5.60 15.65 25.68
N ASN A 48 -6.01 16.67 24.91
CA ASN A 48 -6.67 16.47 23.62
C ASN A 48 -5.77 15.75 22.62
N TYR A 49 -4.48 16.11 22.57
CA TYR A 49 -3.48 15.46 21.74
C TYR A 49 -3.25 14.01 22.17
N GLN A 50 -3.05 13.75 23.46
CA GLN A 50 -2.89 12.37 23.96
C GLN A 50 -4.12 11.50 23.72
N ARG A 51 -5.32 12.09 23.79
CA ARG A 51 -6.57 11.38 23.50
C ARG A 51 -6.67 11.03 22.02
N ALA A 52 -6.28 11.94 21.13
CA ALA A 52 -6.24 11.69 19.70
C ALA A 52 -5.26 10.55 19.36
N LEU A 53 -4.03 10.60 19.88
CA LEU A 53 -3.04 9.54 19.67
C LEU A 53 -3.57 8.17 20.09
N ARG A 54 -4.12 8.05 21.30
CA ARG A 54 -4.67 6.79 21.82
C ARG A 54 -5.86 6.29 20.99
N LYS A 55 -6.72 7.20 20.51
CA LYS A 55 -7.87 6.85 19.67
C LYS A 55 -7.41 6.25 18.35
N HIS A 56 -6.48 6.91 17.66
CA HIS A 56 -5.98 6.45 16.35
C HIS A 56 -5.13 5.19 16.50
N GLU A 57 -4.27 5.09 17.52
CA GLU A 57 -3.49 3.88 17.80
C GLU A 57 -4.40 2.67 18.02
N ARG A 58 -5.44 2.81 18.84
CA ARG A 58 -6.40 1.72 19.10
C ARG A 58 -7.13 1.28 17.84
N GLU A 59 -7.52 2.23 17.01
CA GLU A 59 -8.23 1.95 15.75
C GLU A 59 -7.33 1.22 14.75
N LEU A 60 -6.12 1.75 14.53
CA LEU A 60 -5.19 1.23 13.54
C LEU A 60 -4.50 -0.08 13.97
N SER A 61 -4.49 -0.37 15.27
CA SER A 61 -4.03 -1.66 15.81
C SER A 61 -5.16 -2.70 15.90
N ALA A 62 -6.37 -2.40 15.43
CA ALA A 62 -7.45 -3.36 15.40
C ALA A 62 -7.20 -4.45 14.34
N ARG A 63 -7.63 -5.69 14.63
CA ARG A 63 -7.45 -6.88 13.77
C ARG A 63 -7.99 -6.75 12.34
N LYS A 64 -8.84 -5.76 12.07
CA LYS A 64 -9.34 -5.49 10.71
C LYS A 64 -8.24 -4.95 9.78
N TYR A 65 -7.18 -4.37 10.36
CA TYR A 65 -6.00 -3.94 9.61
C TYR A 65 -4.92 -5.02 9.70
N PRO A 66 -4.12 -5.20 8.63
CA PRO A 66 -3.17 -6.31 8.53
C PRO A 66 -1.85 -6.07 9.29
N TYR A 67 -1.62 -4.87 9.85
CA TYR A 67 -0.27 -4.41 10.25
C TYR A 67 0.38 -5.23 11.37
N SER A 68 -0.37 -5.65 12.38
CA SER A 68 0.18 -6.39 13.53
C SER A 68 0.58 -7.81 13.17
N ASP A 69 -0.17 -8.42 12.25
CA ASP A 69 -0.07 -9.85 11.94
C ASP A 69 0.87 -10.09 10.75
N ASN A 70 1.30 -9.02 10.06
CA ASN A 70 2.11 -9.08 8.84
C ASN A 70 3.32 -8.12 8.90
N PRO A 71 4.20 -8.23 9.92
CA PRO A 71 5.35 -7.35 10.05
C PRO A 71 6.30 -7.39 8.84
N GLY A 72 6.31 -8.50 8.10
CA GLY A 72 7.06 -8.65 6.85
C GLY A 72 6.74 -7.58 5.81
N ALA A 73 5.51 -7.07 5.77
CA ALA A 73 5.11 -5.99 4.87
C ALA A 73 5.17 -4.59 5.50
N TYR A 74 4.93 -4.48 6.81
CA TYR A 74 4.61 -3.18 7.43
C TYR A 74 5.67 -2.61 8.39
N GLU A 75 6.70 -3.40 8.74
CA GLU A 75 7.72 -2.95 9.68
C GLU A 75 8.92 -2.29 8.99
N GLY A 76 9.48 -1.24 9.61
CA GLY A 76 10.69 -0.58 9.11
C GLY A 76 10.62 -0.13 7.64
N ASP A 77 11.64 -0.49 6.87
CA ASP A 77 11.74 -0.18 5.44
C ASP A 77 10.81 -1.03 4.57
N ASN A 78 10.23 -2.11 5.12
CA ASN A 78 9.37 -3.00 4.35
C ASN A 78 8.10 -2.29 3.88
N ARG A 79 7.63 -1.25 4.58
CA ARG A 79 6.48 -0.43 4.14
C ARG A 79 6.61 0.09 2.71
N ILE A 80 7.83 0.49 2.33
CA ILE A 80 8.11 1.02 0.99
C ILE A 80 8.38 -0.15 0.04
N LYS A 81 9.18 -1.14 0.50
CA LYS A 81 9.55 -2.30 -0.32
C LYS A 81 8.35 -3.14 -0.72
N SER A 82 7.41 -3.38 0.19
CA SER A 82 6.22 -4.17 -0.09
C SER A 82 5.35 -3.55 -1.18
N VAL A 83 5.27 -2.22 -1.24
CA VAL A 83 4.53 -1.54 -2.31
C VAL A 83 5.23 -1.75 -3.65
N ALA A 84 6.57 -1.64 -3.69
CA ALA A 84 7.33 -1.91 -4.90
C ALA A 84 7.18 -3.37 -5.36
N VAL A 85 7.31 -4.33 -4.42
CA VAL A 85 7.14 -5.77 -4.72
C VAL A 85 5.72 -6.07 -5.19
N PHE A 86 4.72 -5.44 -4.58
CA PHE A 86 3.33 -5.57 -5.02
C PHE A 86 3.15 -5.10 -6.46
N THR A 87 3.64 -3.91 -6.81
CA THR A 87 3.53 -3.38 -8.18
C THR A 87 4.26 -4.28 -9.18
N GLU A 88 5.46 -4.74 -8.86
CA GLU A 88 6.25 -5.60 -9.75
C GLU A 88 5.57 -6.96 -10.02
N LEU A 89 5.05 -7.62 -8.98
CA LEU A 89 4.31 -8.87 -9.14
C LEU A 89 2.99 -8.68 -9.88
N LEU A 90 2.33 -7.53 -9.71
CA LEU A 90 1.11 -7.21 -10.42
C LEU A 90 1.38 -6.98 -11.91
N ASP A 91 2.45 -6.26 -12.24
CA ASP A 91 2.90 -6.07 -13.62
C ASP A 91 3.28 -7.41 -14.26
N GLU A 92 4.04 -8.26 -13.57
CA GLU A 92 4.40 -9.58 -14.07
C GLU A 92 3.18 -10.45 -14.36
N ARG A 93 2.23 -10.55 -13.43
CA ARG A 93 1.14 -11.53 -13.48
C ARG A 93 -0.09 -11.05 -14.24
N LEU A 94 -0.31 -9.74 -14.35
CA LEU A 94 -1.40 -9.17 -15.15
C LEU A 94 -0.92 -8.67 -16.50
N LEU A 95 0.14 -7.86 -16.53
CA LEU A 95 0.57 -7.20 -17.76
C LEU A 95 1.46 -8.12 -18.61
N GLY A 96 2.24 -9.01 -18.01
CA GLY A 96 3.05 -10.01 -18.73
C GLY A 96 2.25 -10.83 -19.75
N PRO A 97 1.14 -11.49 -19.36
CA PRO A 97 0.27 -12.21 -20.30
C PRO A 97 -0.34 -11.33 -21.39
N VAL A 98 -0.65 -10.07 -21.08
CA VAL A 98 -1.15 -9.09 -22.06
C VAL A 98 -0.04 -8.77 -23.08
N GLU A 99 1.17 -8.47 -22.63
CA GLU A 99 2.29 -8.22 -23.55
C GLU A 99 2.56 -9.40 -24.48
N GLU A 100 2.51 -10.63 -23.98
CA GLU A 100 2.71 -11.85 -24.79
C GLU A 100 1.63 -11.99 -25.87
N LYS A 101 0.36 -11.77 -25.50
CA LYS A 101 -0.77 -11.75 -26.44
C LYS A 101 -0.55 -10.73 -27.57
N TYR A 102 -0.08 -9.53 -27.25
CA TYR A 102 0.15 -8.48 -28.25
C TYR A 102 1.41 -8.73 -29.09
N LYS A 103 2.47 -9.31 -28.52
CA LYS A 103 3.66 -9.74 -29.27
C LYS A 103 3.29 -10.79 -30.34
N ALA A 104 2.48 -11.77 -29.98
CA ALA A 104 2.01 -12.79 -30.93
C ALA A 104 1.21 -12.20 -32.11
N ARG A 105 0.44 -11.13 -31.90
CA ARG A 105 -0.29 -10.41 -32.96
C ARG A 105 0.66 -9.72 -33.95
N ILE A 106 1.73 -9.09 -33.43
CA ILE A 106 2.78 -8.49 -34.27
C ILE A 106 3.47 -9.57 -35.11
N GLU A 107 3.80 -10.71 -34.50
CA GLU A 107 4.42 -11.85 -35.19
C GLU A 107 3.49 -12.47 -36.25
N ALA A 108 2.18 -12.43 -36.02
CA ALA A 108 1.16 -12.85 -36.99
C ALA A 108 0.99 -11.86 -38.18
N GLY A 109 1.70 -10.73 -38.18
CA GLY A 109 1.74 -9.78 -39.28
C GLY A 109 0.75 -8.61 -39.17
N GLU A 110 0.18 -8.36 -38.00
CA GLU A 110 -0.63 -7.15 -37.75
C GLU A 110 0.24 -5.88 -37.74
N ASP A 111 -0.37 -4.72 -38.00
CA ASP A 111 0.34 -3.44 -38.01
C ASP A 111 0.86 -3.10 -36.61
N LYS A 112 2.19 -3.06 -36.47
CA LYS A 112 2.87 -2.81 -35.20
C LYS A 112 2.40 -1.50 -34.53
N GLY A 113 2.18 -0.43 -35.31
CA GLY A 113 1.77 0.86 -34.76
C GLY A 113 0.34 0.86 -34.21
N VAL A 114 -0.55 0.04 -34.78
CA VAL A 114 -1.91 -0.17 -34.24
C VAL A 114 -1.85 -1.03 -32.98
N VAL A 115 -1.11 -2.14 -33.01
CA VAL A 115 -1.01 -3.08 -31.89
C VAL A 115 -0.36 -2.44 -30.66
N GLU A 116 0.71 -1.65 -30.82
CA GLU A 116 1.35 -0.92 -29.71
C GLU A 116 0.40 0.09 -29.04
N LYS A 117 -0.43 0.80 -29.81
CA LYS A 117 -1.41 1.74 -29.25
C LYS A 117 -2.55 1.05 -28.50
N GLU A 118 -2.96 -0.12 -28.97
CA GLU A 118 -3.96 -0.92 -28.27
C GLU A 118 -3.38 -1.51 -26.98
N LEU A 119 -2.12 -1.96 -26.99
CA LEU A 119 -1.40 -2.42 -25.81
C LEU A 119 -1.33 -1.31 -24.75
N GLU A 120 -0.88 -0.11 -25.11
CA GLU A 120 -0.79 1.04 -24.19
C GLU A 120 -2.14 1.34 -23.51
N LYS A 121 -3.24 1.31 -24.28
CA LYS A 121 -4.59 1.49 -23.72
C LYS A 121 -4.99 0.38 -22.75
N GLU A 122 -4.64 -0.86 -23.04
CA GLU A 122 -4.95 -1.99 -22.16
C GLU A 122 -4.11 -1.93 -20.86
N HIS A 123 -2.84 -1.49 -20.95
CA HIS A 123 -2.02 -1.20 -19.77
C HIS A 123 -2.63 -0.09 -18.91
N ASP A 124 -3.00 1.04 -19.52
CA ASP A 124 -3.60 2.17 -18.80
C ASP A 124 -4.92 1.77 -18.11
N ALA A 125 -5.75 0.94 -18.76
CA ALA A 125 -6.98 0.45 -18.18
C ALA A 125 -6.74 -0.48 -16.97
N LYS A 126 -5.72 -1.34 -17.05
CA LYS A 126 -5.37 -2.29 -15.98
C LYS A 126 -4.53 -1.68 -14.84
N GLY A 127 -3.96 -0.50 -15.04
CA GLY A 127 -3.18 0.20 -14.02
C GLY A 127 -4.04 0.62 -12.82
N LEU A 128 -3.54 0.41 -11.60
CA LEU A 128 -4.19 0.88 -10.37
C LEU A 128 -3.83 2.34 -10.09
N SER A 129 -4.82 3.16 -9.76
CA SER A 129 -4.60 4.54 -9.35
C SER A 129 -3.95 4.63 -7.96
N GLU A 130 -3.30 5.76 -7.65
CA GLU A 130 -2.70 5.99 -6.34
C GLU A 130 -3.70 5.83 -5.18
N ALA A 131 -4.96 6.19 -5.39
CA ALA A 131 -6.00 6.08 -4.37
C ALA A 131 -6.38 4.61 -4.12
N GLU A 132 -6.49 3.81 -5.18
CA GLU A 132 -6.76 2.38 -5.11
C GLU A 132 -5.60 1.65 -4.43
N LEU A 133 -4.37 1.93 -4.84
CA LEU A 133 -3.16 1.39 -4.21
C LEU A 133 -3.11 1.71 -2.71
N LEU A 134 -3.44 2.95 -2.33
CA LEU A 134 -3.49 3.35 -0.93
C LEU A 134 -4.55 2.58 -0.14
N GLN A 135 -5.74 2.38 -0.70
CA GLN A 135 -6.81 1.60 -0.05
C GLN A 135 -6.46 0.11 0.03
N ILE A 136 -5.90 -0.46 -1.03
CA ILE A 136 -5.39 -1.84 -1.06
C ILE A 136 -4.32 -2.03 0.02
N TYR A 137 -3.33 -1.14 0.08
CA TYR A 137 -2.26 -1.22 1.08
C TYR A 137 -2.79 -1.08 2.52
N ASN A 138 -3.79 -0.22 2.72
CA ASN A 138 -4.40 -0.01 4.03
C ASN A 138 -5.24 -1.21 4.48
N LEU A 139 -6.04 -1.80 3.59
CA LEU A 139 -7.04 -2.82 3.96
C LEU A 139 -6.57 -4.26 3.71
N ALA A 140 -5.65 -4.46 2.76
CA ALA A 140 -5.20 -5.74 2.23
C ALA A 140 -6.38 -6.71 2.02
N PRO A 141 -7.27 -6.46 1.04
CA PRO A 141 -8.45 -7.29 0.82
C PRO A 141 -8.08 -8.77 0.60
N GLN A 142 -8.86 -9.67 1.18
CA GLN A 142 -8.62 -11.13 1.14
C GLN A 142 -9.52 -11.87 0.15
N CYS A 143 -10.47 -11.15 -0.43
CA CYS A 143 -11.42 -11.70 -1.37
C CYS A 143 -11.83 -10.63 -2.39
N VAL A 144 -12.32 -11.10 -3.53
CA VAL A 144 -12.66 -10.25 -4.67
C VAL A 144 -13.75 -9.24 -4.32
N GLU A 145 -14.72 -9.59 -3.50
CA GLU A 145 -15.84 -8.71 -3.15
C GLU A 145 -15.37 -7.44 -2.40
N ILE A 146 -14.34 -7.56 -1.54
CA ILE A 146 -13.78 -6.39 -0.88
C ILE A 146 -12.96 -5.57 -1.88
N LEU A 147 -12.20 -6.23 -2.76
CA LEU A 147 -11.40 -5.56 -3.78
C LEU A 147 -12.27 -4.77 -4.78
N GLN A 148 -13.44 -5.31 -5.16
CA GLN A 148 -14.43 -4.65 -6.03
C GLN A 148 -14.97 -3.33 -5.45
N ASN A 149 -14.97 -3.18 -4.13
CA ASN A 149 -15.36 -1.93 -3.48
C ASN A 149 -14.23 -0.88 -3.46
N ILE A 150 -13.01 -1.29 -3.79
CA ILE A 150 -11.82 -0.43 -3.80
C ILE A 150 -11.51 0.03 -5.23
N VAL A 151 -11.53 -0.91 -6.18
CA VAL A 151 -11.19 -0.67 -7.58
C VAL A 151 -12.39 -0.05 -8.30
N VAL A 152 -12.19 1.15 -8.84
CA VAL A 152 -13.21 1.90 -9.59
C VAL A 152 -13.38 1.29 -10.97
N ASP A 153 -14.61 1.11 -11.43
CA ASP A 153 -14.93 0.56 -12.77
C ASP A 153 -14.22 -0.78 -13.04
N TRP A 154 -14.09 -1.62 -12.01
CA TRP A 154 -13.35 -2.89 -12.10
C TRP A 154 -13.90 -3.82 -13.19
N GLU A 155 -15.21 -3.78 -13.45
CA GLU A 155 -15.89 -4.59 -14.47
C GLU A 155 -15.40 -4.29 -15.90
N GLU A 156 -14.94 -3.07 -16.15
CA GLU A 156 -14.43 -2.64 -17.46
C GLU A 156 -12.93 -2.90 -17.61
N ARG A 157 -12.21 -3.06 -16.49
CA ARG A 157 -10.74 -3.11 -16.43
C ARG A 157 -10.19 -4.53 -16.27
N PHE A 158 -10.92 -5.36 -15.53
CA PHE A 158 -10.47 -6.68 -15.12
C PHE A 158 -11.54 -7.74 -15.37
N SER A 159 -11.11 -8.91 -15.82
CA SER A 159 -11.87 -10.15 -15.76
C SER A 159 -11.96 -10.69 -14.32
N ALA A 160 -12.84 -11.67 -14.10
CA ALA A 160 -12.97 -12.32 -12.80
C ALA A 160 -11.66 -13.03 -12.39
N GLU A 161 -11.01 -13.69 -13.35
CA GLU A 161 -9.74 -14.37 -13.15
C GLU A 161 -8.61 -13.40 -12.79
N GLU A 162 -8.56 -12.23 -13.44
CA GLU A 162 -7.57 -11.20 -13.13
C GLU A 162 -7.80 -10.59 -11.73
N MET A 163 -9.05 -10.40 -11.31
CA MET A 163 -9.36 -9.95 -9.95
C MET A 163 -8.87 -10.94 -8.89
N GLU A 164 -9.00 -12.24 -9.15
CA GLU A 164 -8.43 -13.28 -8.28
C GLU A 164 -6.89 -13.20 -8.23
N VAL A 165 -6.23 -12.96 -9.37
CA VAL A 165 -4.78 -12.74 -9.41
C VAL A 165 -4.38 -11.54 -8.54
N VAL A 166 -5.11 -10.42 -8.61
CA VAL A 166 -4.83 -9.25 -7.76
C VAL A 166 -4.94 -9.61 -6.28
N VAL A 167 -6.02 -10.32 -5.88
CA VAL A 167 -6.21 -10.75 -4.48
C VAL A 167 -5.08 -11.70 -4.03
N GLN A 168 -4.62 -12.59 -4.91
CA GLN A 168 -3.49 -13.48 -4.61
C GLN A 168 -2.20 -12.70 -4.37
N VAL A 169 -1.88 -11.72 -5.24
CA VAL A 169 -0.70 -10.87 -5.06
C VAL A 169 -0.81 -10.03 -3.78
N ILE A 170 -1.99 -9.48 -3.47
CA ILE A 170 -2.24 -8.77 -2.20
C ILE A 170 -1.96 -9.69 -1.00
N THR A 171 -2.43 -10.93 -1.06
CA THR A 171 -2.25 -11.90 0.02
C THR A 171 -0.78 -12.26 0.18
N GLU A 172 -0.08 -12.51 -0.92
CA GLU A 172 1.34 -12.86 -0.93
C GLU A 172 2.22 -11.75 -0.37
N VAL A 173 1.92 -10.48 -0.70
CA VAL A 173 2.79 -9.36 -0.35
C VAL A 173 2.39 -8.70 0.96
N PHE A 174 1.11 -8.35 1.11
CA PHE A 174 0.60 -7.60 2.26
C PHE A 174 0.08 -8.48 3.39
N ARG A 175 -0.07 -9.79 3.15
CA ARG A 175 -0.43 -10.79 4.17
C ARG A 175 0.61 -11.90 4.33
N CYS A 176 1.88 -11.52 4.16
CA CYS A 176 3.04 -12.41 4.15
C CYS A 176 3.50 -12.92 5.53
N GLY A 177 2.85 -12.51 6.62
CA GLY A 177 3.30 -12.83 7.97
C GLY A 177 4.65 -12.18 8.29
N GLU A 178 5.67 -12.98 8.60
CA GLU A 178 6.96 -12.48 9.10
C GLU A 178 7.93 -11.98 8.02
N LYS A 179 7.79 -12.44 6.78
CA LYS A 179 8.77 -12.18 5.72
C LYS A 179 8.11 -11.74 4.44
N LEU A 180 8.58 -10.62 3.90
CA LEU A 180 8.23 -10.20 2.55
C LEU A 180 8.70 -11.26 1.54
N PRO A 181 7.92 -11.59 0.51
CA PRO A 181 8.40 -12.44 -0.57
C PRO A 181 9.65 -11.84 -1.21
N GLU A 182 10.64 -12.69 -1.46
CA GLU A 182 11.77 -12.32 -2.29
C GLU A 182 11.30 -12.37 -3.74
N ILE A 183 11.48 -11.28 -4.48
CA ILE A 183 11.34 -11.34 -5.93
C ILE A 183 12.52 -12.16 -6.41
N GLU A 184 12.27 -13.40 -6.83
CA GLU A 184 13.27 -14.16 -7.55
C GLU A 184 13.59 -13.32 -8.79
N ASN A 185 14.79 -12.73 -8.84
CA ASN A 185 15.33 -12.18 -10.06
C ASN A 185 15.50 -13.35 -11.03
N THR A 186 14.42 -13.74 -11.72
CA THR A 186 14.51 -14.50 -12.94
C THR A 186 15.11 -13.55 -13.95
N GLY A 187 16.43 -13.52 -13.98
CA GLY A 187 17.23 -12.62 -14.81
C GLY A 187 16.66 -12.58 -16.23
N ARG A 188 16.20 -11.40 -16.62
CA ARG A 188 16.00 -11.01 -18.01
C ARG A 188 17.14 -10.11 -18.43
#